data_AF-A0A0V0GVM9-F1
#
_entry.id   AF-A0A0V0GVM9-F1
#
_cell.length_a   1.000
_cell.length_b   1.000
_cell.length_c   1.000
_cell.angle_alpha   90.00
_cell.angle_beta   90.00
_cell.angle_gamma   90.00
#
_symmetry.space_group_name_H-M   'P 1'
#
loop_
_entity.id
_entity.type
_entity.pdbx_description
1 polymer ?
#
loop_
_entity_poly.entity_id
_entity_poly.type
_entity_poly.pdbx_seq_one_letter_code
_entity_poly.pdbx_strand_id
1 'polypeptide(L)'
;MLPNVTVVLTHYDKINQLSQNLQLIVDSIRRLRDKFQGFVEFYPTIFTVDARSSASVSKIAHHFQKTSKTVLQRVPRVYELCNDLMQILSDWRLENHSKPAIKWKEFGDLCQVKAPLLRVRSRLDNKEKVETRRRAV
;
A
#
# COMPACT_ATOMS: atom_id res chain seq x y z
N MET A 1 -3.33 -11.21 -3.54
CA MET A 1 -4.40 -10.21 -3.72
C MET A 1 -4.04 -9.35 -4.90
N LEU A 2 -5.01 -9.09 -5.78
CA LEU A 2 -4.79 -8.15 -6.88
C LEU A 2 -4.91 -6.71 -6.35
N PRO A 3 -4.16 -5.75 -6.91
CA PRO A 3 -4.36 -4.34 -6.61
C PRO A 3 -5.79 -3.90 -6.92
N ASN A 4 -6.41 -3.12 -6.02
CA ASN A 4 -7.75 -2.58 -6.23
C ASN A 4 -7.68 -1.35 -7.14
N VAL A 5 -8.50 -1.31 -8.19
CA VAL A 5 -8.56 -0.19 -9.13
C VAL A 5 -9.98 0.36 -9.17
N THR A 6 -10.12 1.67 -9.02
CA THR A 6 -11.41 2.36 -9.14
C THR A 6 -11.37 3.28 -10.35
N VAL A 7 -12.36 3.18 -11.24
CA VAL A 7 -12.48 4.05 -12.42
C VAL A 7 -13.30 5.28 -12.06
N VAL A 8 -12.73 6.46 -12.33
CA VAL A 8 -13.32 7.76 -12.02
C VAL A 8 -13.35 8.59 -13.29
N LEU A 9 -14.53 9.01 -13.71
CA LEU A 9 -14.77 9.92 -14.81
C LEU A 9 -14.93 11.32 -14.23
N THR A 10 -13.91 12.16 -14.36
CA THR A 10 -13.91 13.54 -13.87
C THR A 10 -14.59 14.49 -14.86
N HIS A 11 -14.79 15.75 -14.45
CA HIS A 11 -15.41 16.80 -15.26
C HIS A 11 -16.84 16.49 -15.70
N TYR A 12 -17.58 15.78 -14.83
CA TYR A 12 -18.97 15.44 -15.11
C TYR A 12 -19.85 16.68 -15.33
N ASP A 13 -19.50 17.81 -14.71
CA ASP A 13 -20.13 19.12 -14.89
C ASP A 13 -20.05 19.68 -16.32
N LYS A 14 -19.12 19.16 -17.15
CA LYS A 14 -18.87 19.64 -18.51
C LYS A 14 -19.45 18.74 -19.60
N ILE A 15 -20.00 17.58 -19.24
CA ILE A 15 -20.50 16.61 -20.21
C ILE A 15 -22.01 16.81 -20.37
N ASN A 16 -22.44 17.39 -21.49
CA ASN A 16 -23.84 17.30 -21.92
C ASN A 16 -24.11 15.84 -22.32
N GLN A 17 -25.00 15.17 -21.58
CA GLN A 17 -25.33 13.74 -21.72
C GLN A 17 -26.06 13.42 -23.03
N LEU A 18 -25.41 13.58 -24.18
CA LEU A 18 -25.86 12.95 -25.42
C LEU A 18 -25.55 11.45 -25.33
N SER A 19 -26.63 10.66 -25.36
CA SER A 19 -26.67 9.20 -25.15
C SER A 19 -25.66 8.40 -25.98
N GLN A 20 -25.25 8.88 -27.14
CA GLN A 20 -24.29 8.21 -28.01
C GLN A 20 -22.88 8.09 -27.40
N ASN A 21 -22.44 9.07 -26.60
CA ASN A 21 -21.10 9.03 -25.99
C ASN A 21 -21.02 8.08 -24.78
N LEU A 22 -22.14 7.81 -24.12
CA LEU A 22 -22.17 6.92 -22.95
C LEU A 22 -21.83 5.48 -23.33
N GLN A 23 -22.31 4.99 -24.48
CA GLN A 23 -22.04 3.63 -24.91
C GLN A 23 -20.54 3.42 -25.21
N LEU A 24 -19.89 4.39 -25.87
CA LEU A 24 -18.46 4.34 -26.16
C LEU A 24 -17.61 4.33 -24.89
N ILE A 25 -18.03 5.06 -23.85
CA ILE A 25 -17.39 5.05 -22.54
C ILE A 25 -17.54 3.67 -21.89
N VAL A 26 -18.74 3.10 -21.88
CA VAL A 26 -19.01 1.76 -21.31
C VAL A 26 -18.17 0.70 -22.01
N ASP A 27 -18.14 0.71 -23.34
CA ASP A 27 -17.35 -0.24 -24.13
C ASP A 27 -15.85 -0.11 -23.87
N SER A 28 -15.38 1.13 -23.69
CA SER A 28 -13.97 1.37 -23.35
C SER A 28 -13.61 0.88 -21.95
N ILE A 29 -14.50 1.03 -20.97
CA ILE A 29 -14.30 0.52 -19.61
C ILE A 29 -14.36 -1.01 -19.59
N ARG A 30 -15.24 -1.64 -20.38
CA ARG A 30 -15.28 -3.09 -20.54
C ARG A 30 -13.95 -3.61 -21.10
N ARG A 31 -13.47 -3.05 -22.22
CA ARG A 31 -12.17 -3.43 -22.81
C ARG A 31 -11.01 -3.23 -21.83
N LEU A 32 -11.06 -2.18 -21.01
CA LEU A 32 -10.08 -1.95 -19.95
C LEU A 32 -10.10 -3.10 -18.92
N ARG A 33 -11.30 -3.50 -18.46
CA ARG A 33 -11.45 -4.61 -17.50
C ARG A 33 -10.95 -5.92 -18.09
N ASP A 34 -11.34 -6.24 -19.32
CA ASP A 34 -10.94 -7.47 -20.00
C ASP A 34 -9.42 -7.53 -20.18
N LYS A 35 -8.80 -6.41 -20.58
CA LYS A 35 -7.34 -6.32 -20.80
C LYS A 35 -6.53 -6.58 -19.52
N PHE A 36 -7.05 -6.21 -18.36
CA PHE A 36 -6.35 -6.35 -17.08
C PHE A 36 -6.95 -7.44 -16.19
N GLN A 37 -7.77 -8.32 -16.76
CA GLN A 37 -8.34 -9.46 -16.05
C GLN A 37 -7.23 -10.32 -15.45
N GLY A 38 -7.34 -10.62 -14.16
CA GLY A 38 -6.34 -11.40 -13.43
C GLY A 38 -5.11 -10.62 -12.95
N PHE A 39 -4.93 -9.36 -13.37
CA PHE A 39 -3.83 -8.50 -12.90
C PHE A 39 -4.26 -7.51 -11.82
N VAL A 40 -5.49 -6.99 -11.91
CA VAL A 40 -6.08 -6.05 -10.95
C VAL A 40 -7.53 -6.41 -10.65
N GLU A 41 -8.04 -5.96 -9.52
CA GLU A 41 -9.44 -6.08 -9.14
C GLU A 41 -10.12 -4.73 -9.34
N PHE A 42 -10.97 -4.61 -10.37
CA PHE A 42 -11.73 -3.39 -10.60
C PHE A 42 -12.93 -3.31 -9.66
N TYR A 43 -13.09 -2.16 -8.99
CA TYR A 43 -14.32 -1.87 -8.28
C TYR A 43 -15.49 -1.82 -9.29
N PRO A 44 -16.64 -2.48 -9.00
CA PRO A 44 -17.72 -2.61 -9.97
C PRO A 44 -18.31 -1.27 -10.42
N THR A 45 -18.43 -0.31 -9.50
CA THR A 45 -19.04 0.99 -9.76
C THR A 45 -18.04 1.94 -10.42
N ILE A 46 -18.48 2.61 -11.47
CA ILE A 46 -17.77 3.73 -12.09
C ILE A 46 -18.28 5.02 -11.43
N PHE A 47 -17.37 5.87 -10.96
CA PHE A 47 -17.73 7.14 -10.36
C PHE A 47 -17.67 8.25 -11.40
N THR A 48 -18.78 8.96 -11.60
CA THR A 48 -18.78 10.25 -12.33
C THR A 48 -18.66 11.37 -11.31
N VAL A 49 -17.63 12.21 -11.44
CA VAL A 49 -17.29 13.21 -10.44
C VAL A 49 -17.26 14.60 -11.07
N ASP A 50 -18.13 15.47 -10.55
CA ASP A 50 -17.89 16.91 -10.53
C ASP A 50 -17.02 17.23 -9.32
N ALA A 51 -15.82 17.76 -9.56
CA ALA A 51 -14.85 18.09 -8.52
C ALA A 51 -15.21 19.37 -7.75
N ARG A 52 -16.14 20.19 -8.27
CA ARG A 52 -16.63 21.41 -7.61
C ARG A 52 -17.76 21.11 -6.63
N SER A 53 -18.43 19.96 -6.79
CA SER A 53 -19.51 19.52 -5.92
C SER A 53 -18.98 18.63 -4.79
N SER A 54 -19.04 19.14 -3.55
CA SER A 54 -18.67 18.38 -2.35
C SER A 54 -19.49 17.09 -2.20
N ALA A 55 -20.76 17.11 -2.59
CA ALA A 55 -21.63 15.94 -2.57
C ALA A 55 -21.23 14.87 -3.60
N SER A 56 -20.64 15.28 -4.72
CA SER A 56 -20.06 14.38 -5.72
C SER A 56 -18.75 13.77 -5.21
N VAL A 57 -17.86 14.61 -4.65
CA VAL A 57 -16.55 14.19 -4.11
C VAL A 57 -16.69 13.31 -2.85
N SER A 58 -17.70 13.54 -2.00
CA SER A 58 -17.87 12.78 -0.76
C SER A 58 -18.11 11.29 -1.01
N LYS A 59 -18.77 10.93 -2.12
CA LYS A 59 -19.02 9.53 -2.49
C LYS A 59 -17.72 8.78 -2.76
N ILE A 60 -16.81 9.38 -3.52
CA ILE A 60 -15.50 8.78 -3.80
C ILE A 60 -14.59 8.79 -2.58
N ALA A 61 -14.62 9.87 -1.78
CA ALA A 61 -13.87 9.94 -0.54
C ALA A 61 -14.27 8.82 0.44
N HIS A 62 -15.58 8.58 0.60
CA HIS A 62 -16.09 7.50 1.43
C HIS A 62 -15.65 6.11 0.90
N HIS A 63 -15.73 5.90 -0.42
CA HIS A 63 -15.25 4.66 -1.05
C HIS A 63 -13.76 4.41 -0.78
N PHE A 64 -12.90 5.43 -0.94
CA PHE A 64 -11.48 5.31 -0.64
C PHE A 64 -11.22 5.06 0.84
N GLN A 65 -11.92 5.76 1.74
CA GLN A 65 -11.78 5.52 3.17
C GLN A 65 -12.12 4.07 3.54
N LYS A 66 -13.23 3.53 3.00
CA LYS A 66 -13.65 2.15 3.25
C LYS A 66 -12.66 1.13 2.65
N THR A 67 -12.20 1.39 1.43
CA THR A 67 -11.24 0.52 0.73
C THR A 67 -9.91 0.50 1.48
N SER A 68 -9.37 1.65 1.86
CA SER A 68 -8.13 1.75 2.63
C SER A 68 -8.24 1.03 3.97
N LYS A 69 -9.33 1.23 4.73
CA LYS A 69 -9.57 0.48 5.97
C LYS A 69 -9.57 -1.03 5.75
N THR A 70 -10.24 -1.49 4.69
CA THR A 70 -10.33 -2.92 4.35
C THR A 70 -8.95 -3.50 4.00
N VAL A 71 -8.13 -2.77 3.23
CA VAL A 71 -6.76 -3.18 2.90
C VAL A 71 -5.92 -3.27 4.16
N LEU A 72 -5.95 -2.25 5.02
CA LEU A 72 -5.18 -2.22 6.27
C LEU A 72 -5.56 -3.35 7.23
N GLN A 73 -6.86 -3.64 7.38
CA GLN A 73 -7.36 -4.73 8.23
C GLN A 73 -6.90 -6.12 7.78
N ARG A 74 -6.55 -6.30 6.49
CA ARG A 74 -6.05 -7.58 5.98
C ARG A 74 -4.56 -7.79 6.25
N VAL A 75 -3.79 -6.73 6.51
CA VAL A 75 -2.34 -6.78 6.77
C VAL A 75 -1.91 -5.94 7.98
N PRO A 76 -2.54 -6.09 9.16
CA PRO A 76 -2.36 -5.16 10.28
C PRO A 76 -0.90 -5.09 10.76
N ARG A 77 -0.25 -6.25 10.90
CA ARG A 77 1.15 -6.32 11.36
C ARG A 77 2.15 -5.67 10.38
N VAL A 78 1.87 -5.72 9.08
CA VAL A 78 2.73 -5.10 8.07
C VAL A 78 2.60 -3.59 8.16
N TYR A 79 1.37 -3.09 8.33
CA TYR A 79 1.13 -1.65 8.46
C TYR A 79 1.77 -1.07 9.72
N GLU A 80 1.61 -1.73 10.87
CA GLU A 80 2.27 -1.36 12.13
C GLU A 80 3.79 -1.31 11.96
N LEU A 81 4.38 -2.36 11.39
CA LEU A 81 5.80 -2.40 11.11
C LEU A 81 6.26 -1.27 10.18
N CYS A 82 5.49 -0.96 9.14
CA CYS A 82 5.80 0.14 8.24
C CYS A 82 5.76 1.49 8.98
N ASN A 83 4.81 1.69 9.90
CA ASN A 83 4.75 2.90 10.73
C ASN A 83 5.98 3.02 11.63
N ASP A 84 6.39 1.94 12.29
CA ASP A 84 7.60 1.93 13.10
C ASP A 84 8.85 2.23 12.25
N LEU A 85 8.96 1.60 11.07
CA LEU A 85 10.07 1.83 10.15
C LEU A 85 10.11 3.26 9.62
N MET A 86 8.96 3.90 9.36
CA MET A 86 8.93 5.30 8.91
C MET A 86 9.60 6.22 9.93
N GLN A 87 9.32 6.02 11.22
CA GLN A 87 9.96 6.81 12.28
C GLN A 87 11.47 6.53 12.35
N ILE A 88 11.86 5.25 12.37
CA ILE A 88 13.28 4.85 12.41
C ILE A 88 14.07 5.42 11.23
N LEU A 89 13.51 5.39 10.02
CA LEU A 89 14.16 5.94 8.82
C LEU A 89 14.20 7.46 8.83
N SER A 90 13.18 8.12 9.39
CA SER A 90 13.18 9.57 9.58
C SER A 90 14.29 10.00 10.53
N ASP A 91 14.41 9.34 11.68
CA ASP A 91 15.45 9.61 12.68
C ASP A 91 16.85 9.38 12.09
N TRP A 92 17.03 8.26 11.37
CA TRP A 92 18.29 7.98 10.68
C TRP A 92 18.65 9.08 9.68
N ARG A 93 17.67 9.60 8.92
CA ARG A 93 17.89 10.69 7.95
C ARG A 93 18.28 12.00 8.63
N LEU A 94 17.75 12.28 9.82
CA LEU A 94 18.15 13.43 10.62
C LEU A 94 19.61 13.30 11.09
N GLU A 95 20.04 12.10 11.47
CA GLU A 95 21.44 11.86 11.87
C GLU A 95 22.41 11.81 10.68
N ASN A 96 21.91 11.58 9.46
CA ASN A 96 22.70 11.33 8.25
C ASN A 96 22.35 12.30 7.10
N HIS A 97 22.20 13.60 7.38
CA HIS A 97 21.78 14.61 6.39
C HIS A 97 22.60 14.64 5.09
N SER A 98 23.89 14.30 5.16
CA SER A 98 24.80 14.26 4.00
C SER A 98 24.66 12.99 3.15
N LYS A 99 23.91 11.98 3.61
CA LYS A 99 23.67 10.74 2.88
C LYS A 99 22.30 10.79 2.21
N PRO A 100 22.22 10.87 0.87
CA PRO A 100 20.94 10.93 0.16
C PRO A 100 20.17 9.60 0.19
N ALA A 101 20.85 8.49 0.48
CA ALA A 101 20.27 7.16 0.57
C ALA A 101 21.01 6.29 1.59
N ILE A 102 20.29 5.35 2.19
CA ILE A 102 20.84 4.32 3.07
C ILE A 102 21.33 3.13 2.22
N LYS A 103 22.52 2.61 2.51
CA LYS A 103 22.98 1.37 1.87
C LYS A 103 22.25 0.17 2.46
N TRP A 104 22.05 -0.88 1.65
CA TRP A 104 21.33 -2.09 2.11
C TRP A 104 21.90 -2.70 3.40
N LYS A 105 23.25 -2.74 3.54
CA LYS A 105 23.90 -3.22 4.76
C LYS A 105 23.60 -2.35 5.97
N GLU A 106 23.72 -1.02 5.83
CA GLU A 106 23.42 -0.07 6.90
C GLU A 106 21.95 -0.14 7.32
N PHE A 107 21.03 -0.34 6.36
CA PHE A 107 19.62 -0.57 6.65
C PHE A 107 19.38 -1.88 7.42
N GLY A 108 20.08 -2.96 7.04
CA GLY A 108 20.03 -4.23 7.76
C GLY A 108 20.49 -4.08 9.21
N ASP A 109 21.61 -3.41 9.43
CA ASP A 109 22.17 -3.12 10.76
C ASP A 109 21.21 -2.25 11.59
N LEU A 110 20.64 -1.20 10.97
CA LEU A 110 19.63 -0.33 11.58
C LEU A 110 18.40 -1.13 12.03
N CYS A 111 17.91 -2.04 11.19
CA CYS A 111 16.78 -2.90 11.54
C CYS A 111 17.10 -3.83 12.71
N GLN A 112 18.31 -4.40 12.79
CA GLN A 112 18.70 -5.25 13.92
C GLN A 112 18.69 -4.48 15.24
N VAL A 113 19.11 -3.22 15.23
CA VAL A 113 19.17 -2.40 16.45
C VAL A 113 17.79 -1.84 16.80
N LYS A 114 17.15 -1.17 15.85
CA LYS A 114 16.00 -0.28 16.09
C LYS A 114 14.64 -0.90 15.78
N ALA A 115 14.57 -2.01 15.03
CA ALA A 115 13.31 -2.67 14.67
C ALA A 115 13.21 -4.10 15.23
N PRO A 116 12.78 -4.28 16.50
CA PRO A 116 12.73 -5.60 17.14
C PRO A 116 11.97 -6.68 16.36
N LEU A 117 10.90 -6.29 15.65
CA LEU A 117 10.09 -7.19 14.81
C LEU A 117 10.83 -7.70 13.57
N LEU A 118 11.89 -7.00 13.14
CA LEU A 118 12.73 -7.34 11.98
C LEU A 118 14.09 -7.91 12.39
N ARG A 119 14.34 -8.08 13.69
CA ARG A 119 15.55 -8.72 14.17
C ARG A 119 15.62 -10.13 13.62
N VAL A 120 16.63 -10.40 12.82
CA VAL A 120 16.94 -11.74 12.36
C VAL A 120 17.53 -12.44 13.57
N ARG A 121 16.71 -13.24 14.26
CA ARG A 121 17.20 -14.20 15.26
C ARG A 121 17.96 -15.26 14.50
N SER A 122 19.22 -14.97 14.21
CA SER A 122 20.14 -15.91 13.63
C SER A 122 20.09 -17.21 14.44
N ARG A 123 20.17 -18.36 13.76
CA ARG A 123 20.40 -19.66 14.39
C ARG A 123 21.65 -19.66 15.31
N LEU A 124 22.48 -18.62 15.26
CA LEU A 124 23.59 -18.37 16.19
C LEU A 124 23.15 -18.09 17.64
N ASP A 125 21.98 -17.48 17.87
CA ASP A 125 21.40 -17.34 19.23
C ASP A 125 21.10 -18.72 19.85
N ASN A 126 20.89 -19.73 19.00
CA ASN A 126 20.70 -21.12 19.40
C ASN A 126 22.01 -21.91 19.48
N LYS A 127 23.13 -21.39 18.94
CA LYS A 127 24.41 -22.10 18.97
C LYS A 127 24.95 -22.14 20.40
N GLU A 128 24.83 -21.04 21.14
CA GLU A 128 25.21 -20.98 22.56
C GLU A 128 24.33 -21.92 23.43
N LYS A 129 23.01 -21.96 23.18
CA LYS A 129 22.07 -22.86 23.88
C LYS A 129 22.26 -24.35 23.52
N VAL A 130 22.67 -24.64 22.28
CA VAL A 130 22.95 -26.01 21.82
C VAL A 130 24.32 -26.46 22.31
N GLU A 131 25.33 -25.59 22.35
CA GLU A 131 26.66 -25.91 22.88
C GLU A 131 26.65 -26.09 24.41
N THR A 132 25.89 -25.29 25.16
CA THR A 132 25.70 -25.51 26.61
C THR A 132 25.00 -26.84 26.90
N ARG A 133 24.01 -27.24 26.09
CA ARG A 133 23.38 -28.57 26.20
C ARG A 133 24.33 -29.72 25.83
N ARG A 134 25.24 -29.53 24.88
CA ARG A 134 26.25 -30.54 24.49
C ARG A 134 27.38 -30.70 25.50
N ARG A 135 27.66 -29.69 26.32
CA ARG A 135 28.66 -29.76 27.41
C ARG A 135 28.09 -30.27 28.74
N ALA A 136 26.78 -30.48 28.81
CA ALA A 136 26.06 -30.99 29.99
C ALA A 136 25.71 -32.49 29.89
N VAL A 137 26.24 -33.20 28.88
CA VAL A 137 26.16 -34.66 28.70
C VAL A 137 27.56 -35.25 28.88
#